data_AF-E9LHE7-F1
#
_entry.id   AF-E9LHE7-F1
#
_cell.length_a   1.000
_cell.length_b   1.000
_cell.length_c   1.000
_cell.angle_alpha   90.00
_cell.angle_beta   90.00
_cell.angle_gamma   90.00
#
_symmetry.space_group_name_H-M   'P 1'
#
loop_
_entity.id
_entity.type
_entity.pdbx_description
1 polymer ?
#
loop_
_entity_poly.entity_id
_entity_poly.type
_entity_poly.pdbx_seq_one_letter_code
_entity_poly.pdbx_strand_id
1 'polypeptide(L)'
;RDMQDTFYITPEILMRTQTSPVQARTLESHDFNAGPLKMVSPGRVYRRDTDDATHSHQFHQMEGLVIDKHITMGDLKGTLLAVARNLFGE
;
A
#
# COMPACT_ATOMS: atom_id res chain seq x y z
N ARG A 1 -7.93 1.33 -15.26
CA ARG A 1 -8.83 0.18 -15.02
C ARG A 1 -8.30 -1.07 -15.72
N ASP A 2 -7.75 -0.94 -16.93
CA ASP A 2 -7.16 -2.05 -17.71
C ASP A 2 -5.79 -2.56 -17.20
N MET A 3 -5.11 -1.79 -16.34
CA MET A 3 -3.82 -2.18 -15.74
C MET A 3 -3.96 -3.13 -14.54
N GLN A 4 -5.19 -3.34 -14.03
CA GLN A 4 -5.43 -4.19 -12.86
C GLN A 4 -6.41 -5.28 -13.23
N ASP A 5 -5.88 -6.47 -13.41
CA ASP A 5 -6.61 -7.71 -13.50
C ASP A 5 -7.40 -7.94 -12.18
N THR A 6 -8.65 -7.50 -12.15
CA THR A 6 -9.46 -7.38 -10.92
C THR A 6 -10.45 -8.53 -10.80
N PHE A 7 -10.54 -9.14 -9.61
CA PHE A 7 -11.60 -10.09 -9.30
C PHE A 7 -12.85 -9.37 -8.78
N TYR A 8 -13.92 -9.38 -9.57
CA TYR A 8 -15.24 -8.86 -9.19
C TYR A 8 -16.09 -9.97 -8.57
N ILE A 9 -16.70 -9.69 -7.43
CA ILE A 9 -17.73 -10.54 -6.78
C ILE A 9 -19.12 -10.11 -7.29
N THR A 10 -19.33 -8.80 -7.41
CA THR A 10 -20.49 -8.16 -8.07
C THR A 10 -19.97 -7.00 -8.95
N PRO A 11 -20.82 -6.31 -9.74
CA PRO A 11 -20.40 -5.14 -10.51
C PRO A 11 -19.74 -4.02 -9.67
N GLU A 12 -20.12 -3.88 -8.39
CA GLU A 12 -19.55 -2.88 -7.47
C GLU A 12 -18.57 -3.45 -6.43
N ILE A 13 -18.66 -4.74 -6.10
CA ILE A 13 -17.85 -5.37 -5.05
C ILE A 13 -16.72 -6.16 -5.69
N LEU A 14 -15.49 -5.87 -5.28
CA LEU A 14 -14.28 -6.49 -5.79
C LEU A 14 -13.33 -6.91 -4.67
N MET A 15 -12.46 -7.87 -4.96
CA MET A 15 -11.32 -8.16 -4.11
C MET A 15 -10.23 -7.11 -4.35
N ARG A 16 -9.70 -6.53 -3.27
CA ARG A 16 -8.69 -5.46 -3.38
C ARG A 16 -7.44 -5.95 -4.12
N THR A 17 -7.01 -5.16 -5.10
CA THR A 17 -5.84 -5.40 -5.96
C THR A 17 -4.54 -4.82 -5.40
N GLN A 18 -4.67 -3.94 -4.41
CA GLN A 18 -3.60 -3.31 -3.66
C GLN A 18 -4.04 -2.92 -2.25
N THR A 19 -3.08 -2.56 -1.39
CA THR A 19 -3.34 -2.11 -0.02
C THR A 19 -3.72 -0.62 0.07
N SER A 20 -3.57 0.15 -1.02
CA SER A 20 -3.86 1.59 -1.07
C SER A 20 -5.29 2.02 -0.73
N PRO A 21 -6.36 1.22 -0.91
CA PRO A 21 -7.68 1.61 -0.42
C PRO A 21 -7.70 1.87 1.09
N VAL A 22 -6.76 1.30 1.85
CA VAL A 22 -6.59 1.61 3.27
C VAL A 22 -6.11 3.05 3.47
N GLN A 23 -5.27 3.59 2.58
CA GLN A 23 -4.81 4.98 2.67
C GLN A 23 -5.99 5.98 2.66
N ALA A 24 -6.92 5.83 1.70
CA ALA A 24 -8.10 6.68 1.61
C ALA A 24 -9.00 6.55 2.84
N ARG A 25 -9.26 5.32 3.29
CA ARG A 25 -10.07 5.05 4.50
C ARG A 25 -9.45 5.67 5.75
N THR A 26 -8.13 5.54 5.91
CA THR A 26 -7.41 6.14 7.04
C THR A 26 -7.46 7.65 6.96
N LEU A 27 -7.24 8.23 5.78
CA LEU A 27 -7.36 9.67 5.53
C LEU A 27 -8.74 10.23 5.89
N GLU A 28 -9.83 9.55 5.50
CA GLU A 28 -11.20 9.94 5.82
C GLU A 28 -11.48 9.94 7.33
N SER A 29 -10.84 9.03 8.08
CA SER A 29 -11.05 8.87 9.52
C SER A 29 -10.08 9.68 10.40
N HIS A 30 -9.01 10.25 9.82
CA HIS A 30 -7.92 10.85 10.59
C HIS A 30 -8.22 12.29 10.99
N ASP A 31 -8.02 12.61 12.27
CA ASP A 31 -8.07 13.98 12.78
C ASP A 31 -6.66 14.62 12.75
N PHE A 32 -6.44 15.56 11.83
CA PHE A 32 -5.17 16.27 11.71
C PHE A 32 -4.86 17.23 12.87
N ASN A 33 -5.81 17.50 13.77
CA ASN A 33 -5.52 18.21 15.02
C ASN A 33 -4.77 17.32 16.02
N ALA A 34 -4.93 15.99 15.92
CA ALA A 34 -4.20 15.01 16.73
C ALA A 34 -2.75 14.80 16.26
N GLY A 35 -2.35 15.43 15.13
CA GLY A 35 -1.00 15.40 14.59
C GLY A 35 -0.90 14.73 13.21
N PRO A 36 0.34 14.42 12.78
CA PRO A 36 0.59 13.84 11.46
C PRO A 36 -0.04 12.46 11.30
N LEU A 37 -0.51 12.17 10.09
CA LEU A 37 -0.93 10.83 9.73
C LEU A 37 0.30 10.01 9.37
N LYS A 38 0.53 8.90 10.09
CA LYS A 38 1.59 7.93 9.78
C LYS A 38 0.97 6.54 9.86
N MET A 39 1.05 5.76 8.79
CA MET A 39 0.48 4.42 8.76
C MET A 39 1.30 3.44 7.91
N VAL A 40 1.18 2.17 8.26
CA VAL A 40 1.63 1.02 7.47
C VAL A 40 0.46 0.07 7.32
N SER A 41 0.24 -0.45 6.11
CA SER A 41 -0.85 -1.35 5.77
C SER A 41 -0.30 -2.61 5.09
N PRO A 42 0.04 -3.65 5.88
CA PRO A 42 0.31 -4.97 5.33
C PRO A 42 -1.00 -5.71 5.04
N GLY A 43 -1.06 -6.49 3.96
CA GLY A 43 -2.23 -7.31 3.70
C GLY A 43 -2.19 -8.13 2.42
N ARG A 44 -3.06 -9.15 2.39
CA ARG A 44 -3.34 -9.93 1.17
C ARG A 44 -4.03 -9.07 0.12
N VAL A 45 -3.59 -9.20 -1.11
CA VAL A 45 -4.16 -8.57 -2.31
C VAL A 45 -4.35 -9.63 -3.39
N TYR A 46 -5.22 -9.34 -4.35
CA TYR A 46 -5.64 -10.30 -5.37
C TYR A 46 -5.57 -9.66 -6.75
N ARG A 47 -4.93 -10.34 -7.69
CA ARG A 47 -4.89 -9.95 -9.10
C ARG A 47 -5.20 -11.17 -9.95
N ARG A 48 -5.96 -11.00 -11.02
CA ARG A 48 -6.27 -12.08 -11.97
C ARG A 48 -5.08 -12.28 -12.92
N ASP A 49 -3.93 -12.55 -12.33
CA ASP A 49 -2.71 -12.92 -13.03
C ASP A 49 -2.74 -14.44 -13.28
N THR A 50 -2.09 -14.87 -14.36
CA THR A 50 -1.91 -16.31 -14.59
C THR A 50 -0.84 -16.81 -13.62
N ASP A 51 -1.16 -17.83 -12.82
CA ASP A 51 -0.18 -18.40 -11.89
C ASP A 51 1.01 -18.97 -12.67
N ASP A 52 2.20 -18.45 -12.37
CA ASP A 52 3.48 -18.93 -12.90
C ASP A 52 4.57 -18.84 -11.82
N ALA A 53 5.84 -19.06 -12.18
CA ALA A 53 6.95 -19.07 -11.23
C ALA A 53 7.19 -17.72 -10.51
N THR A 54 6.67 -16.62 -11.06
CA THR A 54 6.87 -15.25 -10.59
C THR A 54 5.56 -14.53 -10.25
N HIS A 55 4.42 -15.05 -10.70
CA HIS A 55 3.10 -14.46 -10.50
C HIS A 55 2.19 -15.42 -9.74
N SER A 56 1.48 -14.87 -8.76
CA SER A 56 0.39 -15.56 -8.10
C SER A 56 -0.82 -14.65 -8.08
N HIS A 57 -1.99 -15.22 -8.30
CA HIS A 57 -3.26 -14.51 -8.21
C HIS A 57 -3.53 -13.93 -6.81
N GLN A 58 -2.79 -14.39 -5.79
CA GLN A 58 -2.83 -13.91 -4.43
C GLN A 58 -1.44 -13.75 -3.84
N PHE A 59 -1.14 -12.57 -3.31
CA PHE A 59 0.12 -12.30 -2.63
C PHE A 59 -0.07 -11.23 -1.54
N HIS A 60 1.01 -10.87 -0.85
CA HIS A 60 1.01 -9.85 0.19
C HIS A 60 1.66 -8.57 -0.31
N GLN A 61 1.02 -7.44 -0.03
CA GLN A 61 1.63 -6.13 -0.16
C GLN A 61 1.77 -5.47 1.21
N MET A 62 2.68 -4.50 1.25
CA MET A 62 2.82 -3.59 2.36
C MET A 62 2.95 -2.19 1.78
N GLU A 63 2.11 -1.28 2.25
CA GLU A 63 2.19 0.14 1.88
C GLU A 63 2.40 1.00 3.12
N GLY A 64 3.18 2.06 2.98
CA GLY A 64 3.37 3.09 4.00
C GLY A 64 2.89 4.44 3.50
N LEU A 65 2.28 5.22 4.39
CA LEU A 65 1.85 6.59 4.11
C LEU A 65 2.21 7.49 5.29
N VAL A 66 2.84 8.62 4.99
CA VAL A 66 3.10 9.71 5.94
C VAL A 66 2.59 11.01 5.33
N ILE A 67 1.73 11.71 6.07
CA ILE A 67 1.19 13.01 5.69
C ILE A 67 1.34 13.97 6.87
N ASP A 68 2.13 15.02 6.64
CA ASP A 68 2.32 16.13 7.56
C ASP A 68 2.72 17.38 6.75
N LYS A 69 2.70 18.53 7.42
CA LYS A 69 3.32 19.75 6.89
C LYS A 69 4.83 19.51 6.71
N HIS A 70 5.36 20.02 5.60
CA HIS A 70 6.80 19.98 5.27
C HIS A 70 7.41 18.59 5.00
N ILE A 71 6.61 17.54 4.82
CA ILE A 71 7.12 16.26 4.30
C ILE A 71 7.63 16.45 2.87
N THR A 72 8.81 15.91 2.60
CA THR A 72 9.51 16.02 1.32
C THR A 72 9.83 14.66 0.72
N MET A 73 10.26 14.64 -0.54
CA MET A 73 10.82 13.44 -1.16
C MET A 73 12.11 12.95 -0.47
N GLY A 74 12.80 13.83 0.26
CA GLY A 74 13.96 13.46 1.08
C GLY A 74 13.58 12.49 2.19
N ASP A 75 12.42 12.70 2.83
CA ASP A 75 11.90 11.81 3.89
C ASP A 75 11.54 10.43 3.35
N LEU A 76 10.95 10.37 2.14
CA LEU A 76 10.67 9.09 1.47
C LEU A 76 11.97 8.34 1.15
N LYS A 77 12.97 9.03 0.56
CA LYS A 77 14.27 8.43 0.28
C LYS A 77 14.95 7.93 1.56
N GLY A 78 14.94 8.73 2.62
CA GLY A 78 15.49 8.36 3.92
C GLY A 78 14.81 7.14 4.52
N THR A 79 13.48 7.08 4.44
CA THR A 79 12.68 5.95 4.92
C THR A 79 13.00 4.67 4.15
N LEU A 80 13.03 4.72 2.82
CA LEU A 80 13.38 3.56 1.98
C LEU A 80 14.82 3.08 2.23
N LEU A 81 15.76 4.01 2.42
CA LEU A 81 17.15 3.68 2.78
C LEU A 81 17.23 3.00 4.14
N ALA A 82 16.48 3.50 5.14
CA ALA A 82 16.42 2.88 6.45
C ALA A 82 15.84 1.45 6.37
N VAL A 83 14.77 1.24 5.60
CA VAL A 83 14.20 -0.10 5.38
C VAL A 83 15.20 -1.03 4.71
N ALA A 84 15.87 -0.58 3.64
CA ALA A 84 16.88 -1.39 2.94
C ALA A 84 18.01 -1.81 3.88
N ARG A 85 18.54 -0.88 4.69
CA ARG A 85 19.59 -1.16 5.67
C ARG A 85 19.15 -2.15 6.75
N ASN A 86 17.93 -2.01 7.26
CA ASN A 86 17.39 -2.92 8.27
C ASN A 86 17.16 -4.34 7.72
N LEU A 87 16.77 -4.47 6.45
CA LEU A 87 16.48 -5.77 5.84
C LEU A 87 17.73 -6.48 5.33
N PHE A 88 18.71 -5.74 4.79
CA PHE A 88 19.84 -6.31 4.05
C PHE A 88 21.21 -6.02 4.66
N GLY A 89 21.31 -5.22 5.72
CA GLY A 89 22.59 -4.76 6.28
C GLY A 89 23.10 -3.47 5.65
N GLU A 90 24.33 -3.05 6.02
CA GLU A 90 24.98 -1.86 5.43
C GLU A 90 25.41 -2.06 3.98
#